data_AF-T1K961-F1
#
_entry.id   AF-T1K961-F1
#
_cell.length_a   1.000
_cell.length_b   1.000
_cell.length_c   1.000
_cell.angle_alpha   90.00
_cell.angle_beta   90.00
_cell.angle_gamma   90.00
#
_symmetry.space_group_name_H-M   'P 1'
#
loop_
_entity.id
_entity.type
_entity.pdbx_description
1 polymer ?
#
loop_
_entity_poly.entity_id
_entity_poly.type
_entity_poly.pdbx_seq_one_letter_code
_entity_poly.pdbx_strand_id
1 'polypeptide(L)'
;MIRDLSTMKKFFTSSEIVNIVGFRVASKIVQFFANLRFDHKAYRIQPSHDAFCQHPTVNDTLANRVISGTVVLKNNIKEFTETSYVRRD
;
A
#
# COMPACT_ATOMS: atom_id res chain seq x y z
N MET A 1 -8.67 5.04 17.66
CA MET A 1 -8.04 4.80 16.35
C MET A 1 -8.97 4.01 15.40
N ILE A 2 -10.29 4.27 15.43
CA ILE A 2 -11.32 3.56 14.62
C ILE A 2 -12.18 4.59 13.83
N ARG A 3 -11.72 5.85 13.70
CA ARG A 3 -12.47 6.90 13.00
C ARG A 3 -12.19 6.98 11.49
N ASP A 4 -11.16 6.32 10.98
CA ASP A 4 -10.65 6.56 9.62
C ASP A 4 -11.19 5.59 8.55
N LEU A 5 -11.80 4.46 8.94
CA LEU A 5 -12.30 3.49 7.96
C LEU A 5 -13.59 3.97 7.25
N SER A 6 -14.40 4.79 7.92
CA SER A 6 -15.59 5.42 7.32
C SER A 6 -15.21 6.43 6.24
N THR A 7 -14.18 7.24 6.51
CA THR A 7 -13.66 8.25 5.56
C THR A 7 -13.01 7.58 4.36
N MET A 8 -12.19 6.55 4.59
CA MET A 8 -11.61 5.74 3.52
C MET A 8 -12.66 5.00 2.69
N LYS A 9 -13.72 4.44 3.32
CA LYS A 9 -14.85 3.84 2.58
C LYS A 9 -15.61 4.88 1.76
N LYS A 10 -15.86 6.08 2.29
CA LYS A 10 -16.45 7.17 1.49
C LYS A 10 -15.54 7.52 0.30
N PHE A 11 -14.22 7.59 0.46
CA PHE A 11 -13.31 7.84 -0.66
C PHE A 11 -13.23 6.69 -1.67
N PHE A 12 -13.29 5.43 -1.22
CA PHE A 12 -13.27 4.26 -2.11
C PHE A 12 -14.60 4.00 -2.83
N THR A 13 -15.72 4.40 -2.24
CA THR A 13 -17.07 4.09 -2.75
C THR A 13 -17.77 5.29 -3.41
N SER A 14 -17.32 6.53 -3.17
CA SER A 14 -17.94 7.72 -3.80
C SER A 14 -17.38 7.93 -5.21
N SER A 15 -18.05 7.33 -6.19
CA SER A 15 -17.79 7.53 -7.62
C SER A 15 -17.77 9.01 -8.03
N GLU A 16 -18.50 9.88 -7.34
CA GLU A 16 -18.60 11.31 -7.68
C GLU A 16 -17.29 12.08 -7.58
N ILE A 17 -16.51 11.92 -6.49
CA ILE A 17 -15.24 12.66 -6.33
C ILE A 17 -14.23 12.21 -7.38
N VAL A 18 -14.10 10.90 -7.58
CA VAL A 18 -13.19 10.32 -8.59
C VAL A 18 -13.58 10.76 -10.01
N ASN A 19 -14.88 10.92 -10.27
CA ASN A 19 -15.39 11.41 -11.55
C ASN A 19 -15.16 12.92 -11.77
N ILE A 20 -15.16 13.75 -10.71
CA ILE A 20 -14.95 15.21 -10.82
C ILE A 20 -13.46 15.54 -11.06
N VAL A 21 -12.56 15.01 -10.23
CA VAL A 21 -11.11 15.29 -10.34
C VAL A 21 -10.39 14.35 -11.32
N GLY A 22 -11.06 13.28 -11.77
CA GLY A 22 -10.50 12.28 -12.65
C GLY A 22 -9.67 11.23 -11.93
N PHE A 23 -9.77 9.99 -12.40
CA PHE A 23 -9.16 8.79 -11.79
C PHE A 23 -7.67 8.95 -11.45
N ARG A 24 -6.87 9.47 -12.40
CA ARG A 24 -5.42 9.60 -12.23
C ARG A 24 -5.03 10.63 -11.16
N VAL A 25 -5.76 11.74 -11.07
CA VAL A 25 -5.49 12.78 -10.08
C VAL A 25 -5.88 12.27 -8.69
N ALA A 26 -7.06 11.67 -8.56
CA ALA A 26 -7.50 11.07 -7.31
C ALA A 26 -6.51 10.00 -6.83
N SER A 27 -6.03 9.12 -7.73
CA SER A 27 -5.01 8.11 -7.41
C SER A 27 -3.73 8.75 -6.86
N LYS A 28 -3.22 9.80 -7.51
CA LYS A 28 -2.02 10.50 -7.05
C LYS A 28 -2.19 11.16 -5.68
N ILE A 29 -3.36 11.75 -5.41
CA ILE A 29 -3.65 12.36 -4.11
C ILE A 29 -3.60 11.30 -3.00
N VAL A 30 -4.22 10.15 -3.21
CA VAL A 30 -4.17 9.05 -2.23
C VAL A 30 -2.76 8.52 -2.06
N GLN A 31 -2.01 8.32 -3.15
CA GLN A 31 -0.61 7.90 -3.08
C GLN A 31 0.25 8.90 -2.30
N PHE A 32 0.02 10.20 -2.47
CA PHE A 32 0.71 11.24 -1.72
C PHE A 32 0.44 11.13 -0.21
N PHE A 33 -0.83 11.04 0.20
CA PHE A 33 -1.17 10.89 1.62
C PHE A 33 -0.66 9.58 2.22
N ALA A 34 -0.65 8.49 1.45
CA ALA A 34 -0.06 7.23 1.89
C ALA A 34 1.44 7.37 2.13
N ASN A 35 2.18 7.99 1.19
CA ASN A 35 3.62 8.22 1.31
C ASN A 35 4.00 9.20 2.43
N LEU A 36 3.11 10.15 2.80
CA LEU A 36 3.32 11.01 3.96
C LEU A 36 3.31 10.24 5.29
N ARG A 37 2.50 9.17 5.41
CA ARG A 37 2.45 8.35 6.63
C ARG A 37 3.62 7.37 6.71
N PHE A 38 4.04 6.82 5.57
CA PHE A 38 5.13 5.85 5.47
C PHE A 38 5.67 5.86 4.05
N ASP A 39 6.98 6.05 3.88
CA ASP A 39 7.58 6.10 2.54
C ASP A 39 7.58 4.70 1.90
N HIS A 40 6.58 4.43 1.05
CA HIS A 40 6.41 3.12 0.43
C HIS A 40 7.57 2.76 -0.50
N LYS A 41 8.29 3.76 -1.05
CA LYS A 41 9.44 3.53 -1.93
C LYS A 41 10.66 3.12 -1.12
N ALA A 42 10.95 3.82 -0.02
CA ALA A 42 12.09 3.50 0.86
C ALA A 42 11.98 2.08 1.44
N TYR A 43 10.76 1.65 1.78
CA TYR A 43 10.50 0.34 2.36
C TYR A 43 10.09 -0.74 1.35
N ARG A 44 10.22 -0.48 0.04
CA ARG A 44 9.97 -1.45 -1.05
C ARG A 44 8.55 -2.04 -1.07
N ILE A 45 7.55 -1.27 -0.63
CA ILE A 45 6.12 -1.65 -0.68
C ILE A 45 5.32 -0.80 -1.67
N GLN A 46 5.99 0.05 -2.45
CA GLN A 46 5.34 0.85 -3.48
C GLN A 46 4.76 -0.06 -4.57
N PRO A 47 3.45 -0.04 -4.81
CA PRO A 47 2.83 -0.81 -5.88
C PRO A 47 3.20 -0.25 -7.27
N SER A 48 3.19 -1.12 -8.28
CA SER A 48 3.37 -0.76 -9.70
C SER A 48 2.11 -0.21 -10.36
N HIS A 49 0.95 -0.35 -9.70
CA HIS A 49 -0.36 0.11 -10.17
C HIS A 49 -0.85 1.32 -9.37
N ASP A 50 -1.86 2.01 -9.92
CA ASP A 50 -2.53 3.15 -9.30
C ASP A 50 -3.29 2.74 -8.03
N ALA A 51 -3.38 3.63 -7.02
CA ALA A 51 -3.88 3.28 -5.68
C ALA A 51 -5.30 2.68 -5.63
N PHE A 52 -6.14 2.92 -6.65
CA PHE A 52 -7.50 2.40 -6.74
C PHE A 52 -7.65 1.16 -7.64
N CYS A 53 -6.58 0.72 -8.30
CA CYS A 53 -6.61 -0.50 -9.13
C CYS A 53 -6.69 -1.79 -8.31
N GLN A 54 -6.41 -1.72 -7.00
CA GLN A 54 -6.46 -2.86 -6.08
C GLN A 54 -6.98 -2.42 -4.71
N HIS A 55 -7.54 -3.37 -3.96
CA HIS A 55 -7.98 -3.11 -2.59
C HIS A 55 -6.76 -2.79 -1.69
N PRO A 56 -6.72 -1.64 -1.01
CA PRO A 56 -5.62 -1.25 -0.16
C PRO A 56 -5.62 -2.11 1.10
N THR A 57 -4.43 -2.39 1.63
CA THR A 57 -4.27 -3.05 2.92
C THR A 57 -4.18 -1.99 4.00
N VAL A 58 -4.94 -2.17 5.09
CA VAL A 58 -4.94 -1.25 6.23
C VAL A 58 -4.40 -2.02 7.42
N ASN A 59 -3.25 -1.61 7.94
CA ASN A 59 -2.62 -2.26 9.09
C ASN A 59 -1.90 -1.23 9.96
N ASP A 60 -2.24 -1.21 11.25
CA ASP A 60 -1.70 -0.27 12.23
C ASP A 60 -0.32 -0.67 12.76
N THR A 61 0.03 -1.95 12.67
CA THR A 61 1.24 -2.52 13.27
C THR A 61 2.34 -2.84 12.27
N LEU A 62 2.00 -2.95 10.97
CA LEU A 62 2.96 -3.35 9.95
C LEU A 62 4.14 -2.38 9.85
N ALA A 63 3.86 -1.07 9.76
CA ALA A 63 4.90 -0.05 9.68
C ALA A 63 5.85 -0.12 10.89
N ASN A 64 5.30 -0.23 12.10
CA ASN A 64 6.08 -0.33 13.33
C ASN A 64 6.96 -1.59 13.34
N ARG A 65 6.43 -2.73 12.89
CA ARG A 65 7.18 -4.01 12.83
C ARG A 65 8.25 -4.03 11.75
N VAL A 66 8.06 -3.30 10.65
CA VAL A 66 9.06 -3.13 9.60
C VAL A 66 10.20 -2.25 10.09
N ILE A 67 9.88 -1.15 10.78
CA ILE A 67 10.88 -0.24 11.35
C ILE A 67 11.68 -0.92 12.47
N SER A 68 11.03 -1.73 13.31
CA SER A 68 11.71 -2.49 14.38
C SER A 68 12.55 -3.67 13.89
N GLY A 69 12.51 -3.99 12.58
CA GLY A 69 13.21 -5.13 12.00
C GLY A 69 12.60 -6.50 12.34
N THR A 70 11.47 -6.54 13.04
CA THR A 70 10.76 -7.79 13.36
C THR A 70 10.15 -8.43 12.11
N VAL A 71 9.74 -7.60 11.14
CA VAL A 71 9.23 -8.04 9.84
C VAL A 71 10.11 -7.45 8.74
N VAL A 72 10.65 -8.31 7.88
CA VAL A 72 11.46 -7.91 6.73
C VAL A 72 10.69 -8.19 5.45
N LEU A 73 10.42 -7.12 4.70
CA LEU A 73 9.75 -7.22 3.41
C LEU A 73 10.72 -7.78 2.35
N LYS A 74 10.24 -8.71 1.53
CA LYS A 74 11.02 -9.40 0.50
C LYS A 74 10.33 -9.31 -0.86
N ASN A 75 11.14 -9.25 -1.92
CA ASN A 75 10.68 -9.36 -3.30
C ASN A 75 10.06 -10.74 -3.56
N ASN A 76 9.41 -10.87 -4.71
CA ASN A 76 8.79 -12.11 -5.16
C ASN A 76 9.76 -13.29 -5.13
N ILE A 77 9.24 -14.45 -4.77
CA ILE A 77 9.99 -15.71 -4.75
C ILE A 77 10.06 -16.25 -6.18
N LYS A 78 11.25 -16.66 -6.62
CA LYS A 78 11.47 -17.29 -7.93
C LYS A 78 11.26 -18.79 -7.85
N GLU A 79 11.86 -19.42 -6.85
CA GLU A 79 11.82 -20.86 -6.62
C GLU A 79 11.97 -21.16 -5.13
N PHE A 80 11.35 -22.26 -4.72
CA PHE A 80 11.52 -22.85 -3.39
C PHE A 80 12.46 -24.05 -3.51
N THR A 81 13.39 -24.17 -2.58
CA THR A 81 14.23 -25.36 -2.40
C THR A 81 13.74 -26.13 -1.15
N GLU A 82 14.34 -27.28 -0.84
CA GLU A 82 13.92 -28.12 0.28
C GLU A 82 13.87 -27.39 1.63
N THR A 83 14.76 -26.41 1.84
CA THR A 83 14.87 -25.67 3.11
C THR A 83 14.94 -24.16 2.94
N SER A 84 14.92 -23.65 1.70
CA SER A 84 15.13 -22.22 1.43
C SER A 84 14.32 -21.73 0.24
N TYR A 85 14.47 -20.45 -0.09
CA TYR A 85 13.86 -19.86 -1.27
C TYR A 85 14.83 -18.89 -1.94
N VAL A 86 14.81 -18.88 -3.27
CA VAL A 86 15.58 -17.93 -4.08
C VAL A 86 14.66 -16.79 -4.48
N ARG A 87 15.14 -15.56 -4.29
CA ARG A 87 14.39 -14.35 -4.64
C ARG A 87 14.56 -14.03 -6.12
N ARG A 88 13.51 -13.46 -6.71
CA ARG A 88 13.60 -12.77 -8.00
C ARG A 88 14.23 -11.39 -7.76
N ASP A 89 15.18 -11.03 -8.62
CA ASP A 89 15.86 -9.72 -8.60
C ASP A 89 14.87 -8.56 -8.80
#